data_AF-A0A6B1IAY7-F1
#
_entry.id   AF-A0A6B1IAY7-F1
#
_cell.length_a   1.000
_cell.length_b   1.000
_cell.length_c   1.000
_cell.angle_alpha   90.00
_cell.angle_beta   90.00
_cell.angle_gamma   90.00
#
_symmetry.space_group_name_H-M   'P 1'
#
loop_
_entity.id
_entity.type
_entity.pdbx_description
1 polymer ?
#
loop_
_entity_poly.entity_id
_entity_poly.type
_entity_poly.pdbx_seq_one_letter_code
_entity_poly.pdbx_strand_id
1 'polypeptide(L)'
;MITDGGTTAEQVLDDNGAGQDNDYESKAYGGSEAAIETIERYVAEHVTDERIASSRSIANSATDVRIQEIGKTLGAHLRGDTPDGFLADVEVSKWRDTSPVKWVFTRVAGEADTRRSRQLQKPNLVREITRATGADGARYRMVERDGVRWERANTTIGWMHDVLAAVCEAVDYQPTAVDEREDLDRREWIDQLTRGGTTDVLERALDIDAPGVRRDWNKETLQTIHDVVVAGRDPIEVSR
;
A
#
# COMPACT_ATOMS: atom_id res chain seq x y z
N MET A 1 -24.19 28.16 -47.22
CA MET A 1 -24.23 28.62 -45.81
C MET A 1 -23.96 27.37 -44.99
N ILE A 2 -22.77 27.28 -44.40
CA ILE A 2 -22.26 26.11 -43.67
C ILE A 2 -22.68 26.31 -42.22
N THR A 3 -23.47 25.39 -41.67
CA THR A 3 -23.83 25.35 -40.25
C THR A 3 -22.96 24.32 -39.55
N ASP A 4 -22.19 24.79 -38.56
CA ASP A 4 -21.35 24.03 -37.65
C ASP A 4 -22.11 22.86 -36.99
N GLY A 5 -21.68 21.64 -37.31
CA GLY A 5 -22.04 20.43 -36.58
C GLY A 5 -21.15 20.29 -35.34
N GLY A 6 -21.53 20.94 -34.25
CA GLY A 6 -20.89 20.78 -32.95
C GLY A 6 -21.29 19.46 -32.28
N THR A 7 -20.30 18.63 -31.96
CA THR A 7 -20.45 17.37 -31.21
C THR A 7 -21.20 17.59 -29.90
N THR A 8 -22.31 16.88 -29.69
CA THR A 8 -23.12 16.99 -28.47
C THR A 8 -22.47 16.28 -27.28
N ALA A 9 -22.82 16.68 -26.06
CA ALA A 9 -22.30 16.05 -24.83
C ALA A 9 -22.60 14.54 -24.75
N GLU A 10 -23.66 14.07 -25.41
CA GLU A 10 -23.97 12.65 -25.58
C GLU A 10 -22.97 11.93 -26.49
N GLN A 11 -22.52 12.56 -27.58
CA GLN A 11 -21.46 11.98 -28.43
C GLN A 11 -20.11 11.91 -27.69
N VAL A 12 -19.82 12.85 -26.79
CA VAL A 12 -18.62 12.78 -25.94
C VAL A 12 -18.74 11.67 -24.88
N LEU A 13 -19.95 11.35 -24.40
CA LEU A 13 -20.19 10.25 -23.47
C LEU A 13 -20.14 8.88 -24.16
N ASP A 14 -20.61 8.80 -25.40
CA ASP A 14 -20.47 7.61 -26.26
C ASP A 14 -19.00 7.36 -26.65
N ASP A 15 -18.25 8.40 -27.04
CA ASP A 15 -16.82 8.29 -27.36
C ASP A 15 -15.96 7.94 -26.13
N ASN A 16 -16.45 8.19 -24.91
CA ASN A 16 -15.82 7.79 -23.64
C ASN A 16 -16.34 6.45 -23.07
N GLY A 17 -17.11 5.68 -23.84
CA GLY A 17 -17.42 4.29 -23.53
C GLY A 17 -18.47 4.09 -22.43
N ALA A 18 -19.45 4.99 -22.32
CA ALA A 18 -20.63 4.78 -21.47
C ALA A 18 -21.77 4.12 -22.26
N GLY A 19 -21.53 2.98 -22.91
CA GLY A 19 -22.61 2.27 -23.63
C GLY A 19 -22.23 1.37 -24.80
N GLN A 20 -21.06 0.71 -24.79
CA GLN A 20 -20.80 -0.30 -25.82
C GLN A 20 -21.36 -1.67 -25.40
N ASP A 21 -22.49 -2.02 -26.01
CA ASP A 21 -22.78 -3.39 -26.41
C ASP A 21 -21.65 -3.84 -27.34
N ASN A 22 -20.70 -4.59 -26.79
CA ASN A 22 -19.70 -5.27 -27.60
C ASN A 22 -20.19 -6.69 -27.88
N ASP A 23 -20.58 -6.86 -29.14
CA ASP A 23 -20.99 -8.08 -29.83
C ASP A 23 -19.81 -9.07 -29.95
N TYR A 24 -19.35 -9.57 -28.80
CA TYR A 24 -18.40 -10.67 -28.68
C TYR A 24 -18.95 -11.64 -27.62
N GLU A 25 -19.20 -12.88 -28.03
CA GLU A 25 -19.82 -13.94 -27.27
C GLU A 25 -19.45 -13.96 -25.77
N SER A 26 -20.49 -13.99 -24.95
CA SER A 26 -20.53 -13.77 -23.50
C SER A 26 -19.47 -14.51 -22.69
N LYS A 27 -18.49 -13.75 -22.20
CA LYS A 27 -18.00 -13.91 -20.82
C LYS A 27 -18.26 -12.59 -20.10
N ALA A 28 -19.17 -12.59 -19.13
CA ALA A 28 -19.42 -11.43 -18.29
C ALA A 28 -18.07 -10.97 -17.69
N TYR A 29 -17.78 -9.67 -17.73
CA TYR A 29 -16.55 -9.14 -17.15
C TYR A 29 -16.54 -9.43 -15.65
N GLY A 30 -15.62 -10.30 -15.20
CA GLY A 30 -15.46 -10.73 -13.81
C GLY A 30 -14.35 -10.01 -13.04
N GLY A 31 -13.73 -8.98 -13.62
CA GLY A 31 -12.56 -8.30 -13.06
C GLY A 31 -11.25 -8.71 -13.72
N SER A 32 -10.30 -7.76 -13.79
CA SER A 32 -8.90 -8.08 -14.14
C SER A 32 -8.17 -8.62 -12.90
N GLU A 33 -7.15 -9.45 -13.11
CA GLU A 33 -6.33 -10.04 -12.03
C GLU A 33 -5.75 -8.94 -11.11
N ALA A 34 -5.17 -7.88 -11.71
CA ALA A 34 -4.64 -6.75 -10.96
C ALA A 34 -5.71 -6.01 -10.12
N ALA A 35 -6.94 -5.89 -10.62
CA ALA A 35 -8.04 -5.26 -9.90
C ALA A 35 -8.54 -6.16 -8.75
N ILE A 36 -8.66 -7.47 -8.98
CA ILE A 36 -9.02 -8.46 -7.95
C ILE A 36 -8.00 -8.41 -6.81
N GLU A 37 -6.72 -8.58 -7.12
CA GLU A 37 -5.62 -8.57 -6.14
C GLU A 37 -5.60 -7.26 -5.34
N THR A 38 -5.78 -6.12 -6.03
CA THR A 38 -5.81 -4.80 -5.38
C THR A 38 -6.98 -4.66 -4.41
N ILE A 39 -8.17 -5.16 -4.77
CA ILE A 39 -9.34 -5.08 -3.90
C ILE A 39 -9.19 -6.01 -2.70
N GLU A 40 -8.71 -7.25 -2.91
CA GLU A 40 -8.47 -8.20 -1.81
C GLU A 40 -7.43 -7.67 -0.83
N ARG A 41 -6.29 -7.17 -1.33
CA ARG A 41 -5.26 -6.53 -0.50
C ARG A 41 -5.85 -5.35 0.28
N TYR A 42 -6.61 -4.47 -0.39
CA TYR A 42 -7.26 -3.34 0.28
C TYR A 42 -8.20 -3.81 1.41
N VAL A 43 -9.00 -4.85 1.15
CA VAL A 43 -9.95 -5.40 2.13
C VAL A 43 -9.20 -5.98 3.33
N ALA A 44 -8.18 -6.81 3.08
CA ALA A 44 -7.35 -7.40 4.12
C ALA A 44 -6.64 -6.34 4.99
N GLU A 45 -6.22 -5.22 4.40
CA GLU A 45 -5.47 -4.18 5.11
C GLU A 45 -6.34 -3.14 5.83
N HIS A 46 -7.57 -2.92 5.37
CA HIS A 46 -8.35 -1.75 5.78
C HIS A 46 -9.77 -2.05 6.27
N VAL A 47 -10.26 -3.26 6.10
CA VAL A 47 -11.59 -3.66 6.58
C VAL A 47 -11.43 -4.45 7.87
N THR A 48 -11.65 -3.79 9.00
CA THR A 48 -11.76 -4.47 10.30
C THR A 48 -13.15 -5.04 10.49
N ASP A 49 -14.12 -4.19 10.79
CA ASP A 49 -15.53 -4.57 10.96
C ASP A 49 -16.35 -4.04 9.78
N GLU A 50 -16.27 -2.73 9.53
CA GLU A 50 -16.92 -2.06 8.42
C GLU A 50 -16.00 -0.98 7.84
N ARG A 51 -16.00 -0.85 6.51
CA ARG A 51 -15.29 0.23 5.82
C ARG A 51 -16.10 0.77 4.66
N ILE A 52 -16.18 2.09 4.57
CA ILE A 52 -16.69 2.79 3.40
C ILE A 52 -15.52 3.35 2.60
N ALA A 53 -15.42 2.97 1.33
CA ALA A 53 -14.35 3.42 0.44
C ALA A 53 -14.88 3.84 -0.95
N SER A 54 -14.12 4.67 -1.64
CA SER A 54 -14.35 4.96 -3.06
C SER A 54 -13.39 4.16 -3.93
N SER A 55 -13.77 3.87 -5.17
CA SER A 55 -12.87 3.19 -6.13
C SER A 55 -11.53 3.94 -6.31
N ARG A 56 -11.53 5.27 -6.18
CA ARG A 56 -10.29 6.07 -6.20
C ARG A 56 -9.42 5.80 -4.99
N SER A 57 -10.01 5.72 -3.80
CA SER A 57 -9.25 5.43 -2.58
C SER A 57 -8.61 4.04 -2.63
N ILE A 58 -9.29 3.08 -3.23
CA ILE A 58 -8.79 1.71 -3.43
C ILE A 58 -7.71 1.70 -4.52
N ALA A 59 -7.94 2.33 -5.67
CA ALA A 59 -6.92 2.40 -6.72
C ALA A 59 -5.62 3.08 -6.25
N ASN A 60 -5.72 4.07 -5.35
CA ASN A 60 -4.56 4.74 -4.77
C ASN A 60 -3.71 3.85 -3.84
N SER A 61 -4.18 2.65 -3.45
CA SER A 61 -3.38 1.67 -2.70
C SER A 61 -2.59 0.73 -3.62
N ALA A 62 -2.65 0.91 -4.94
CA ALA A 62 -1.88 0.15 -5.92
C ALA A 62 -1.24 1.09 -6.95
N THR A 63 -0.15 0.63 -7.58
CA THR A 63 0.61 1.46 -8.54
C THR A 63 0.00 1.41 -9.95
N ASP A 64 -0.68 0.32 -10.31
CA ASP A 64 -1.07 0.07 -11.71
C ASP A 64 -2.47 -0.55 -11.86
N VAL A 65 -3.48 0.11 -11.28
CA VAL A 65 -4.89 -0.24 -11.51
C VAL A 65 -5.72 1.00 -11.76
N ARG A 66 -6.54 1.00 -12.82
CA ARG A 66 -7.40 2.14 -13.13
C ARG A 66 -8.58 2.19 -12.15
N ILE A 67 -8.97 3.39 -11.76
CA ILE A 67 -10.15 3.64 -10.89
C ILE A 67 -11.40 2.95 -11.44
N GLN A 68 -11.57 2.95 -12.76
CA GLN A 68 -12.70 2.34 -13.45
C GLN A 68 -12.69 0.80 -13.32
N GLU A 69 -11.53 0.16 -13.30
CA GLU A 69 -11.43 -1.30 -13.16
C GLU A 69 -11.86 -1.73 -11.76
N ILE A 70 -11.49 -0.98 -10.71
CA ILE A 70 -11.99 -1.23 -9.36
C ILE A 70 -13.52 -1.17 -9.32
N GLY A 71 -14.10 -0.10 -9.88
CA GLY A 71 -15.56 0.08 -9.91
C GLY A 71 -16.28 -1.01 -10.71
N LYS A 72 -15.74 -1.40 -11.87
CA LYS A 72 -16.31 -2.46 -12.70
C LYS A 72 -16.23 -3.83 -12.02
N THR A 73 -15.10 -4.13 -11.35
CA THR A 73 -14.88 -5.40 -10.64
C THR A 73 -15.82 -5.54 -9.45
N LEU A 74 -15.97 -4.50 -8.62
CA LEU A 74 -16.96 -4.51 -7.52
C LEU A 74 -18.40 -4.59 -8.04
N GLY A 75 -18.69 -3.95 -9.17
CA GLY A 75 -19.99 -4.10 -9.84
C GLY A 75 -20.23 -5.52 -10.37
N ALA A 76 -19.20 -6.19 -10.88
CA ALA A 76 -19.24 -7.58 -11.33
C ALA A 76 -19.45 -8.55 -10.16
N HIS A 77 -18.80 -8.29 -9.02
CA HIS A 77 -19.00 -9.06 -7.80
C HIS A 77 -20.46 -9.04 -7.34
N LEU A 78 -21.10 -7.87 -7.32
CA LEU A 78 -22.53 -7.76 -6.97
C LEU A 78 -23.47 -8.51 -7.93
N ARG A 79 -23.01 -8.83 -9.15
CA ARG A 79 -23.76 -9.64 -10.12
C ARG A 79 -23.42 -11.14 -10.03
N GLY A 80 -22.40 -11.51 -9.26
CA GLY A 80 -21.89 -12.89 -9.19
C GLY A 80 -21.00 -13.27 -10.37
N ASP A 81 -20.44 -12.30 -11.10
CA ASP A 81 -19.62 -12.54 -12.30
C ASP A 81 -18.11 -12.74 -11.96
N THR A 82 -17.71 -12.56 -10.70
CA THR A 82 -16.31 -12.69 -10.24
C THR A 82 -15.94 -14.15 -9.91
N PRO A 83 -14.65 -14.50 -9.86
CA PRO A 83 -14.22 -15.84 -9.44
C PRO A 83 -14.77 -16.26 -8.07
N ASP A 84 -15.00 -17.56 -7.91
CA ASP A 84 -15.44 -18.14 -6.64
C ASP A 84 -14.42 -17.84 -5.53
N GLY A 85 -14.92 -17.44 -4.36
CA GLY A 85 -14.09 -17.09 -3.20
C GLY A 85 -13.61 -15.65 -3.17
N PHE A 86 -13.72 -14.89 -4.27
CA PHE A 86 -13.40 -13.46 -4.27
C PHE A 86 -14.26 -12.73 -3.22
N LEU A 87 -13.60 -12.07 -2.27
CA LEU A 87 -14.23 -11.35 -1.16
C LEU A 87 -15.11 -12.22 -0.24
N ALA A 88 -14.84 -13.51 -0.12
CA ALA A 88 -15.63 -14.40 0.75
C ALA A 88 -15.68 -13.95 2.23
N ASP A 89 -14.69 -13.19 2.69
CA ASP A 89 -14.59 -12.70 4.06
C ASP A 89 -15.43 -11.43 4.33
N VAL A 90 -15.92 -10.76 3.29
CA VAL A 90 -16.67 -9.50 3.41
C VAL A 90 -17.93 -9.48 2.55
N GLU A 91 -19.01 -8.94 3.09
CA GLU A 91 -20.14 -8.51 2.30
C GLU A 91 -19.85 -7.15 1.67
N VAL A 92 -20.07 -7.04 0.36
CA VAL A 92 -19.93 -5.79 -0.38
C VAL A 92 -21.31 -5.22 -0.71
N SER A 93 -21.49 -3.92 -0.48
CA SER A 93 -22.68 -3.20 -0.94
C SER A 93 -22.34 -1.77 -1.39
N LYS A 94 -23.34 -1.05 -1.90
CA LYS A 94 -23.19 0.37 -2.25
C LYS A 94 -23.78 1.24 -1.14
N TRP A 95 -22.98 2.16 -0.59
CA TRP A 95 -23.46 3.17 0.36
C TRP A 95 -24.38 4.19 -0.33
N ARG A 96 -24.00 4.58 -1.55
CA ARG A 96 -24.78 5.44 -2.44
C ARG A 96 -24.40 5.16 -3.89
N ASP A 97 -25.38 5.17 -4.77
CA ASP A 97 -25.18 4.99 -6.22
C ASP A 97 -24.93 6.32 -6.96
N THR A 98 -24.85 7.43 -6.23
CA THR A 98 -24.50 8.74 -6.79
C THR A 98 -22.99 8.89 -6.93
N SER A 99 -22.57 9.41 -8.09
CA SER A 99 -21.14 9.58 -8.40
C SER A 99 -20.44 10.53 -7.41
N PRO A 100 -19.26 10.17 -6.88
CA PRO A 100 -18.61 8.87 -7.01
C PRO A 100 -19.28 7.81 -6.13
N VAL A 101 -19.50 6.62 -6.73
CA VAL A 101 -20.01 5.43 -6.03
C VAL A 101 -19.11 5.14 -4.83
N LYS A 102 -19.76 4.92 -3.69
CA LYS A 102 -19.08 4.49 -2.46
C LYS A 102 -19.50 3.06 -2.14
N TRP A 103 -18.50 2.25 -1.86
CA TRP A 103 -18.64 0.84 -1.52
C TRP A 103 -18.55 0.69 -0.02
N VAL A 104 -19.40 -0.17 0.53
CA VAL A 104 -19.35 -0.63 1.92
C VAL A 104 -18.82 -2.04 1.91
N PHE A 105 -17.85 -2.31 2.76
CA PHE A 105 -17.32 -3.63 3.04
C PHE A 105 -17.63 -3.93 4.49
N THR A 106 -18.35 -5.00 4.75
CA THR A 106 -18.68 -5.46 6.10
C THR A 106 -18.10 -6.85 6.29
N ARG A 107 -17.24 -7.05 7.28
CA ARG A 107 -16.63 -8.35 7.52
C ARG A 107 -17.68 -9.33 8.04
N VAL A 108 -17.74 -10.50 7.40
CA VAL A 108 -18.66 -11.59 7.76
C VAL A 108 -17.94 -12.90 8.11
N ALA A 109 -16.68 -13.03 7.68
CA ALA A 109 -15.81 -14.14 8.02
C ALA A 109 -14.33 -13.70 8.06
N GLY A 110 -13.48 -14.59 8.59
CA GLY A 110 -12.05 -14.34 8.78
C GLY A 110 -11.74 -13.36 9.91
N GLU A 111 -10.50 -13.39 10.41
CA GLU A 111 -10.00 -12.39 11.35
C GLU A 111 -9.48 -11.17 10.58
N ALA A 112 -9.83 -9.97 11.05
CA ALA A 112 -9.27 -8.75 10.50
C ALA A 112 -7.78 -8.63 10.83
N ASP A 113 -6.97 -8.20 9.87
CA ASP A 113 -5.60 -7.81 10.20
C ASP A 113 -5.61 -6.44 10.90
N THR A 114 -5.59 -6.47 12.23
CA THR A 114 -5.64 -5.26 13.07
C THR A 114 -4.28 -4.59 13.26
N ARG A 115 -3.28 -4.88 12.41
CA ARG A 115 -1.96 -4.25 12.48
C ARG A 115 -2.08 -2.73 12.44
N ARG A 116 -1.60 -2.08 13.51
CA ARG A 116 -1.58 -0.63 13.65
C ARG A 116 -0.83 0.03 12.50
N SER A 117 0.28 -0.57 12.06
CA SER A 117 1.10 -0.12 10.94
C SER A 117 0.28 0.13 9.66
N ARG A 118 -0.72 -0.73 9.36
CA ARG A 118 -1.59 -0.63 8.17
C ARG A 118 -2.45 0.63 8.16
N GLN A 119 -2.83 1.12 9.33
CA GLN A 119 -3.68 2.30 9.51
C GLN A 119 -2.89 3.63 9.52
N LEU A 120 -1.57 3.57 9.72
CA LEU A 120 -0.73 4.75 9.83
C LEU A 120 -0.29 5.27 8.45
N GLN A 121 -0.27 6.59 8.31
CA GLN A 121 0.38 7.27 7.19
C GLN A 121 1.90 7.28 7.38
N LYS A 122 2.67 7.40 6.28
CA LYS A 122 4.15 7.39 6.30
C LYS A 122 4.77 8.29 7.40
N PRO A 123 4.32 9.55 7.62
CA PRO A 123 4.88 10.37 8.70
C PRO A 123 4.66 9.79 10.11
N ASN A 124 3.52 9.17 10.36
CA ASN A 124 3.23 8.57 11.66
C ASN A 124 4.01 7.27 11.88
N LEU A 125 4.21 6.47 10.82
CA LEU A 125 5.14 5.32 10.87
C LEU A 125 6.54 5.77 11.27
N VAL A 126 7.08 6.81 10.61
CA VAL A 126 8.39 7.37 10.95
C VAL A 126 8.43 7.86 12.41
N ARG A 127 7.39 8.54 12.91
CA ARG A 127 7.34 8.98 14.32
C ARG A 127 7.35 7.82 15.30
N GLU A 128 6.55 6.79 15.07
CA GLU A 128 6.46 5.64 15.98
C GLU A 128 7.76 4.82 15.96
N ILE A 129 8.36 4.59 14.78
CA ILE A 129 9.66 3.93 14.64
C ILE A 129 10.76 4.75 15.33
N THR A 130 10.85 6.06 15.07
CA THR A 130 11.84 6.95 15.71
C THR A 130 11.75 6.88 17.24
N ARG A 131 10.52 6.83 17.80
CA ARG A 131 10.34 6.72 19.24
C ARG A 131 10.79 5.37 19.78
N ALA A 132 10.54 4.29 19.07
CA ALA A 132 10.89 2.94 19.51
C ALA A 132 12.40 2.68 19.41
N THR A 133 13.06 3.18 18.35
CA THR A 133 14.48 2.92 18.09
C THR A 133 15.41 4.00 18.67
N GLY A 134 14.87 5.16 19.05
CA GLY A 134 15.68 6.32 19.43
C GLY A 134 16.43 6.96 18.25
N ALA A 135 16.08 6.60 17.00
CA ALA A 135 16.78 7.06 15.80
C ALA A 135 16.68 8.59 15.62
N ASP A 136 17.80 9.22 15.28
CA ASP A 136 17.87 10.67 15.08
C ASP A 136 17.87 11.05 13.59
N GLY A 137 17.30 12.22 13.28
CA GLY A 137 17.33 12.79 11.92
C GLY A 137 16.06 12.64 11.08
N ALA A 138 14.93 12.29 11.70
CA ALA A 138 13.61 12.45 11.08
C ALA A 138 13.18 13.93 11.07
N ARG A 139 12.74 14.45 9.92
CA ARG A 139 12.21 15.82 9.77
C ARG A 139 10.84 15.80 9.11
N TYR A 140 9.93 16.60 9.65
CA TYR A 140 8.55 16.70 9.19
C TYR A 140 8.29 18.09 8.61
N ARG A 141 7.63 18.14 7.46
CA ARG A 141 7.19 19.41 6.86
C ARG A 141 5.79 19.30 6.31
N MET A 142 5.03 20.36 6.44
CA MET A 142 3.76 20.51 5.72
C MET A 142 4.04 20.91 4.28
N VAL A 143 3.41 20.22 3.34
CA VAL A 143 3.45 20.51 1.91
C VAL A 143 2.03 20.86 1.48
N GLU A 144 1.91 21.86 0.62
CA GLU A 144 0.64 22.28 0.03
C GLU A 144 0.77 22.29 -1.48
N ARG A 145 -0.21 21.71 -2.18
CA ARG A 145 -0.30 21.72 -3.63
C ARG A 145 -1.77 21.66 -4.02
N ASP A 146 -2.17 22.53 -4.94
CA ASP A 146 -3.53 22.57 -5.50
C ASP A 146 -4.62 22.65 -4.41
N GLY A 147 -4.35 23.41 -3.33
CA GLY A 147 -5.25 23.57 -2.17
C GLY A 147 -5.32 22.36 -1.22
N VAL A 148 -4.58 21.29 -1.50
CA VAL A 148 -4.47 20.11 -0.63
C VAL A 148 -3.19 20.23 0.20
N ARG A 149 -3.33 20.07 1.51
CA ARG A 149 -2.22 20.14 2.46
C ARG A 149 -1.98 18.80 3.14
N TRP A 150 -0.74 18.31 3.11
CA TRP A 150 -0.35 17.05 3.74
C TRP A 150 1.02 17.14 4.41
N GLU A 151 1.27 16.30 5.40
CA GLU A 151 2.58 16.21 6.05
C GLU A 151 3.49 15.24 5.26
N ARG A 152 4.77 15.60 5.13
CA ARG A 152 5.81 14.73 4.58
C ARG A 152 6.93 14.55 5.59
N ALA A 153 7.33 13.30 5.80
CA ALA A 153 8.55 12.95 6.54
C ALA A 153 9.74 12.81 5.59
N ASN A 154 10.92 13.24 6.03
CA ASN A 154 12.19 13.01 5.37
C ASN A 154 13.19 12.49 6.41
N THR A 155 13.96 11.46 6.05
CA THR A 155 14.90 10.78 6.95
C THR A 155 16.34 10.89 6.43
N THR A 156 17.28 11.06 7.35
CA THR A 156 18.73 11.04 7.06
C THR A 156 19.22 9.61 6.87
N ILE A 157 20.45 9.45 6.40
CA ILE A 157 21.09 8.14 6.37
C ILE A 157 21.36 7.62 7.80
N GLY A 158 21.78 8.49 8.72
CA GLY A 158 21.95 8.14 10.13
C GLY A 158 20.66 7.59 10.75
N TRP A 159 19.50 8.18 10.44
CA TRP A 159 18.21 7.63 10.85
C TRP A 159 18.00 6.20 10.32
N MET A 160 18.36 5.93 9.05
CA MET A 160 18.26 4.59 8.47
C MET A 160 19.23 3.61 9.12
N HIS A 161 20.44 4.05 9.47
CA HIS A 161 21.43 3.26 10.20
C HIS A 161 20.94 2.87 11.59
N ASP A 162 20.39 3.83 12.34
CA ASP A 162 19.81 3.59 13.67
C ASP A 162 18.65 2.59 13.61
N VAL A 163 17.76 2.75 12.63
CA VAL A 163 16.65 1.83 12.44
C VAL A 163 17.13 0.45 12.00
N LEU A 164 18.12 0.35 11.11
CA LEU A 164 18.69 -0.93 10.71
C LEU A 164 19.35 -1.65 11.89
N ALA A 165 20.08 -0.92 12.74
CA ALA A 165 20.68 -1.50 13.94
C ALA A 165 19.62 -2.10 14.88
N ALA A 166 18.53 -1.37 15.10
CA ALA A 166 17.41 -1.85 15.92
C ALA A 166 16.69 -3.05 15.30
N VAL A 167 16.54 -3.08 13.96
CA VAL A 167 16.00 -4.25 13.26
C VAL A 167 16.92 -5.46 13.42
N CYS A 168 18.21 -5.32 13.15
CA CYS A 168 19.18 -6.42 13.31
C CYS A 168 19.21 -6.95 14.73
N GLU A 169 19.04 -6.09 15.74
CA GLU A 169 18.89 -6.52 17.13
C GLU A 169 17.58 -7.27 17.37
N ALA A 170 16.45 -6.74 16.90
CA ALA A 170 15.13 -7.34 17.10
C ALA A 170 15.01 -8.75 16.47
N VAL A 171 15.73 -8.99 15.37
CA VAL A 171 15.67 -10.26 14.62
C VAL A 171 16.91 -11.13 14.81
N ASP A 172 17.81 -10.75 15.72
CA ASP A 172 19.11 -11.39 15.95
C ASP A 172 19.92 -11.64 14.66
N TYR A 173 19.88 -10.67 13.74
CA TYR A 173 20.57 -10.76 12.46
C TYR A 173 22.00 -10.23 12.57
N GLN A 174 22.94 -11.07 12.15
CA GLN A 174 24.36 -10.75 12.05
C GLN A 174 24.80 -10.81 10.58
N PRO A 175 25.17 -9.68 9.96
CA PRO A 175 25.64 -9.67 8.58
C PRO A 175 26.99 -10.37 8.45
N THR A 176 27.16 -11.28 7.48
CA THR A 176 28.42 -12.01 7.23
C THR A 176 29.62 -11.08 7.03
N ALA A 177 29.42 -9.91 6.43
CA ALA A 177 30.48 -8.92 6.22
C ALA A 177 30.99 -8.27 7.51
N VAL A 178 30.24 -8.34 8.62
CA VAL A 178 30.71 -7.98 9.97
C VAL A 178 31.60 -9.09 10.50
N ASP A 179 31.20 -10.35 10.35
CA ASP A 179 31.98 -11.50 10.83
C ASP A 179 33.34 -11.63 10.12
N GLU A 180 33.43 -11.24 8.85
CA GLU A 180 34.68 -11.24 8.08
C GLU A 180 35.61 -10.07 8.42
N ARG A 181 35.10 -9.01 9.05
CA ARG A 181 35.88 -7.83 9.47
C ARG A 181 36.06 -7.88 10.98
N GLU A 182 37.09 -8.61 11.41
CA GLU A 182 37.44 -8.81 12.83
C GLU A 182 37.66 -7.50 13.62
N ASP A 183 37.76 -6.36 12.95
CA ASP A 183 38.11 -5.05 13.51
C ASP A 183 36.93 -4.08 13.68
N LEU A 184 35.72 -4.41 13.24
CA LEU A 184 34.54 -3.55 13.37
C LEU A 184 33.40 -4.25 14.08
N ASP A 185 32.76 -3.55 15.02
CA ASP A 185 31.50 -4.04 15.56
C ASP A 185 30.33 -3.82 14.57
N ARG A 186 29.17 -4.45 14.85
CA ARG A 186 27.98 -4.36 13.98
C ARG A 186 27.55 -2.90 13.76
N ARG A 187 27.67 -2.03 14.77
CA ARG A 187 27.26 -0.64 14.67
C ARG A 187 28.20 0.15 13.77
N GLU A 188 29.50 0.00 13.99
CA GLU A 188 30.54 0.66 13.19
C GLU A 188 30.48 0.24 11.73
N TRP A 189 30.14 -1.02 11.46
CA TRP A 189 29.90 -1.50 10.11
C TRP A 189 28.64 -0.89 9.48
N ILE A 190 27.53 -0.84 10.22
CA ILE A 190 26.27 -0.22 9.74
C ILE A 190 26.51 1.25 9.36
N ASP A 191 27.24 2.01 10.19
CA ASP A 191 27.49 3.43 9.98
C ASP A 191 28.30 3.72 8.68
N GLN A 192 29.02 2.73 8.15
CA GLN A 192 29.75 2.81 6.88
C GLN A 192 28.88 2.50 5.65
N LEU A 193 27.66 1.99 5.84
CA LEU A 193 26.80 1.63 4.73
C LEU A 193 26.30 2.87 3.99
N THR A 194 26.25 2.78 2.66
CA THR A 194 25.49 3.72 1.84
C THR A 194 23.99 3.48 2.03
N ARG A 195 23.11 4.44 1.68
CA ARG A 195 21.64 4.24 1.75
C ARG A 195 21.17 2.97 1.02
N GLY A 196 21.81 2.68 -0.12
CA GLY A 196 21.54 1.46 -0.89
C GLY A 196 21.96 0.23 -0.12
N GLY A 197 23.18 0.21 0.41
CA GLY A 197 23.66 -0.88 1.27
C GLY A 197 22.79 -1.09 2.52
N THR A 198 22.36 -0.02 3.18
CA THR A 198 21.43 -0.09 4.32
C THR A 198 20.11 -0.74 3.93
N THR A 199 19.60 -0.45 2.72
CA THR A 199 18.37 -1.05 2.21
C THR A 199 18.59 -2.52 1.86
N ASP A 200 19.67 -2.86 1.15
CA ASP A 200 19.98 -4.26 0.78
C ASP A 200 20.20 -5.15 2.03
N VAL A 201 20.69 -4.59 3.14
CA VAL A 201 20.83 -5.33 4.40
C VAL A 201 19.49 -5.49 5.11
N LEU A 202 18.65 -4.45 5.09
CA LEU A 202 17.29 -4.53 5.60
C LEU A 202 16.47 -5.62 4.88
N GLU A 203 16.60 -5.72 3.55
CA GLU A 203 15.97 -6.76 2.73
C GLU A 203 16.26 -8.15 3.28
N ARG A 204 17.55 -8.44 3.52
CA ARG A 204 18.00 -9.73 4.02
C ARG A 204 17.57 -9.99 5.45
N ALA A 205 17.61 -8.96 6.30
CA ALA A 205 17.26 -9.08 7.72
C ALA A 205 15.76 -9.33 7.93
N LEU A 206 14.91 -8.75 7.09
CA LEU A 206 13.45 -8.86 7.21
C LEU A 206 12.81 -9.77 6.16
N ASP A 207 13.60 -10.39 5.28
CA ASP A 207 13.15 -11.20 4.15
C ASP A 207 12.09 -10.46 3.29
N ILE A 208 12.38 -9.20 2.93
CA ILE A 208 11.48 -8.35 2.13
C ILE A 208 11.93 -8.40 0.67
N ASP A 209 11.07 -8.95 -0.21
CA ASP A 209 11.36 -9.14 -1.64
C ASP A 209 11.44 -7.83 -2.46
N ALA A 210 10.92 -6.70 -1.95
CA ALA A 210 10.95 -5.41 -2.64
C ALA A 210 10.72 -4.21 -1.70
N PRO A 211 11.71 -3.77 -0.91
CA PRO A 211 11.57 -2.53 -0.17
C PRO A 211 11.51 -1.36 -1.14
N GLY A 212 11.03 -0.21 -0.65
CA GLY A 212 11.01 1.02 -1.44
C GLY A 212 12.37 1.37 -2.05
N VAL A 213 12.37 2.36 -2.95
CA VAL A 213 13.57 2.84 -3.67
C VAL A 213 14.80 2.87 -2.74
N ARG A 214 15.95 2.35 -3.17
CA ARG A 214 17.24 2.28 -2.42
C ARG A 214 17.72 3.55 -1.69
N ARG A 215 17.03 4.68 -1.86
CA ARG A 215 17.32 5.98 -1.22
C ARG A 215 16.27 6.42 -0.20
N ASP A 216 15.07 5.83 -0.19
CA ASP A 216 13.96 6.15 0.70
C ASP A 216 12.99 4.95 0.80
N TRP A 217 12.75 4.48 2.02
CA TRP A 217 11.83 3.36 2.28
C TRP A 217 10.38 3.77 2.03
N ASN A 218 9.63 2.95 1.29
CA ASN A 218 8.23 3.22 0.98
C ASN A 218 7.36 2.98 2.23
N LYS A 219 6.04 3.14 2.11
CA LYS A 219 5.13 2.94 3.23
C LYS A 219 5.16 1.49 3.71
N GLU A 220 5.14 0.53 2.80
CA GLU A 220 5.12 -0.92 3.10
C GLU A 220 6.37 -1.34 3.88
N THR A 221 7.57 -0.96 3.43
CA THR A 221 8.81 -1.21 4.17
C THR A 221 8.75 -0.64 5.59
N LEU A 222 8.19 0.57 5.76
CA LEU A 222 8.03 1.17 7.09
C LEU A 222 6.96 0.47 7.93
N GLN A 223 5.96 -0.18 7.31
CA GLN A 223 4.99 -0.99 8.03
C GLN A 223 5.63 -2.26 8.56
N THR A 224 6.42 -2.96 7.74
CA THR A 224 7.17 -4.16 8.17
C THR A 224 8.15 -3.81 9.28
N ILE A 225 8.93 -2.73 9.13
CA ILE A 225 9.82 -2.24 10.20
C ILE A 225 9.01 -1.96 11.47
N HIS A 226 7.89 -1.23 11.37
CA HIS A 226 7.05 -0.91 12.51
C HIS A 226 6.55 -2.16 13.22
N ASP A 227 6.08 -3.14 12.48
CA ASP A 227 5.56 -4.38 13.07
C ASP A 227 6.66 -5.15 13.83
N VAL A 228 7.91 -5.13 13.36
CA VAL A 228 9.04 -5.75 14.06
C VAL A 228 9.50 -4.92 15.26
N VAL A 229 9.90 -3.66 15.05
CA VAL A 229 10.59 -2.87 16.10
C VAL A 229 9.65 -2.14 17.05
N VAL A 230 8.39 -1.93 16.67
CA VAL A 230 7.39 -1.25 17.52
C VAL A 230 6.40 -2.26 18.09
N ALA A 231 5.89 -3.16 17.27
CA ALA A 231 4.90 -4.15 17.72
C ALA A 231 5.52 -5.48 18.20
N GLY A 232 6.83 -5.69 18.02
CA GLY A 232 7.54 -6.88 18.49
C GLY A 232 7.12 -8.16 17.78
N ARG A 233 6.65 -8.06 16.53
CA ARG A 233 6.23 -9.22 15.74
C ARG A 233 7.43 -9.95 15.14
N ASP A 234 7.25 -11.25 14.95
CA ASP A 234 8.23 -12.08 14.25
C ASP A 234 8.31 -11.65 12.77
N PRO A 235 9.51 -11.49 12.19
CA PRO A 235 9.71 -11.17 10.77
C PRO A 235 8.92 -12.07 9.81
N ILE A 236 8.79 -13.35 10.13
CA ILE A 236 8.08 -14.33 9.29
C ILE A 236 6.58 -14.04 9.23
N GLU A 237 6.02 -13.39 10.24
CA GLU A 237 4.61 -12.99 10.29
C GLU A 237 4.34 -11.70 9.51
N VAL A 238 5.38 -10.95 9.13
CA VAL A 238 5.28 -9.61 8.54
C VAL A 238 5.80 -9.49 7.11
N SER A 239 6.55 -10.47 6.62
CA SER A 239 7.03 -10.53 5.22
C SER A 239 5.98 -10.99 4.20
N ARG A 240 4.73 -11.24 4.61
CA ARG A 240 3.60 -11.66 3.75
C ARG A 240 2.59 -10.56 3.49
#